data_AF-A0A968AAC0-F1
#
_entry.id   AF-A0A968AAC0-F1
#
_cell.length_a   1.000
_cell.length_b   1.000
_cell.length_c   1.000
_cell.angle_alpha   90.00
_cell.angle_beta   90.00
_cell.angle_gamma   90.00
#
_symmetry.space_group_name_H-M   'P 1'
#
loop_
_entity.id
_entity.type
_entity.pdbx_description
1 polymer ?
#
loop_
_entity_poly.entity_id
_entity_poly.type
_entity_poly.pdbx_seq_one_letter_code
_entity_poly.pdbx_strand_id
1 'polypeptide(L)' 'LPGSLLILAIRREGELMIPRGNLALEMDDTLTLLGRIDDLESAQQFFERG' A
#
# COMPACT_ATOMS: atom_id res chain seq x y z
N LEU A 1 3.09 -7.39 1.04
CA LEU A 1 1.90 -7.02 1.83
C LEU A 1 1.31 -8.28 2.43
N PRO A 2 0.94 -8.28 3.72
CA PRO A 2 0.30 -9.44 4.35
C PRO A 2 -1.09 -9.72 3.79
N GLY A 3 -1.51 -10.98 3.83
CA GLY A 3 -2.90 -11.39 3.58
C GLY A 3 -3.43 -11.11 2.17
N SER A 4 -4.71 -10.76 2.09
CA SER A 4 -5.46 -10.53 0.85
C SER A 4 -5.69 -9.03 0.59
N LEU A 5 -4.62 -8.24 0.62
CA LEU A 5 -4.69 -6.79 0.39
C LEU A 5 -4.50 -6.43 -1.09
N LEU A 6 -5.32 -5.51 -1.56
CA LEU A 6 -5.23 -4.91 -2.89
C LEU A 6 -4.73 -3.47 -2.77
N ILE A 7 -3.69 -3.12 -3.52
CA ILE A 7 -3.26 -1.73 -3.70
C ILE A 7 -4.15 -1.11 -4.78
N LEU A 8 -4.94 -0.11 -4.42
CA LEU A 8 -5.84 0.59 -5.34
C LEU A 8 -5.13 1.75 -6.05
N ALA A 9 -4.30 2.47 -5.31
CA ALA A 9 -3.61 3.65 -5.78
C ALA A 9 -2.37 3.94 -4.94
N ILE A 10 -1.47 4.71 -5.53
CA ILE A 10 -0.24 5.18 -4.90
C ILE A 10 -0.18 6.68 -5.09
N ARG A 11 0.14 7.40 -4.02
CA ARG A 11 0.42 8.82 -4.09
C ARG A 11 1.90 9.06 -3.83
N ARG A 12 2.58 9.65 -4.81
CA ARG A 12 4.00 10.02 -4.76
C ARG A 12 4.12 11.48 -5.16
N GLU A 13 4.81 12.27 -4.33
CA GLU A 13 5.02 13.70 -4.60
C GLU A 13 3.73 14.48 -4.93
N GLY A 14 2.60 14.06 -4.34
CA GLY A 14 1.27 14.66 -4.57
C GLY A 14 0.49 14.07 -5.75
N GLU A 15 1.11 13.34 -6.67
CA GLU A 15 0.45 12.73 -7.82
C GLU A 15 -0.18 11.38 -7.49
N LEU A 16 -1.39 11.12 -8.02
CA LEU A 16 -2.09 9.85 -7.84
C LEU A 16 -1.83 8.92 -9.03
N MET A 17 -1.30 7.73 -8.76
CA MET A 17 -0.95 6.72 -9.74
C MET A 17 -1.76 5.44 -9.50
N ILE A 18 -2.25 4.81 -10.58
CA ILE A 18 -2.86 3.47 -10.51
C ILE A 18 -1.76 2.42 -10.75
N PRO A 19 -1.56 1.48 -9.82
CA PRO A 19 -0.49 0.51 -9.92
C PRO A 19 -0.68 -0.41 -11.14
N ARG A 20 0.38 -0.59 -11.91
CA ARG A 20 0.50 -1.57 -12.99
C ARG A 20 1.43 -2.69 -12.54
N GLY A 21 1.39 -3.84 -13.23
CA GLY A 21 2.04 -5.07 -12.77
C GLY A 21 3.57 -5.00 -12.54
N ASN A 22 4.24 -3.97 -13.03
CA ASN A 22 5.68 -3.74 -12.86
C ASN A 22 6.00 -2.57 -11.91
N LEU A 23 5.02 -2.04 -11.19
CA LEU A 23 5.25 -0.93 -10.29
C LEU A 23 6.06 -1.38 -9.05
N ALA A 24 7.11 -0.64 -8.73
CA ALA A 24 7.90 -0.78 -7.52
C ALA A 24 7.54 0.35 -6.53
N LEU A 25 7.42 -0.01 -5.26
CA LEU A 25 7.21 0.95 -4.17
C LEU A 25 8.52 1.67 -3.85
N GLU A 26 8.42 2.96 -3.56
CA GLU A 26 9.54 3.79 -3.11
C GLU A 26 9.25 4.34 -1.71
N MET A 27 10.30 4.84 -1.05
CA MET A 27 10.12 5.55 0.21
C MET A 27 9.24 6.77 0.01
N ASP A 28 8.50 7.13 1.06
CA ASP A 28 7.51 8.23 1.08
C ASP A 28 6.26 8.02 0.19
N ASP A 29 6.12 6.86 -0.46
CA ASP A 29 4.87 6.49 -1.10
C ASP A 29 3.74 6.36 -0.09
N THR A 30 2.60 7.00 -0.40
CA THR A 30 1.35 6.78 0.33
C THR A 30 0.49 5.79 -0.44
N LEU A 31 0.16 4.66 0.18
CA LEU A 31 -0.63 3.60 -0.45
C LEU A 31 -2.10 3.69 -0.04
N THR A 32 -3.01 3.52 -1.00
CA THR A 32 -4.42 3.25 -0.74
C THR A 32 -4.67 1.75 -0.84
N LEU A 33 -5.05 1.13 0.28
CA LEU A 33 -5.25 -0.32 0.39
C LEU A 33 -6.72 -0.69 0.58
N LEU A 34 -7.11 -1.85 0.07
CA LEU A 34 -8.40 -2.47 0.29
C LEU A 34 -8.20 -3.92 0.76
N GLY A 35 -8.96 -4.36 1.76
CA GLY A 35 -9.00 -5.75 2.20
C GLY A 35 -9.82 -5.91 3.48
N ARG A 36 -9.68 -7.05 4.15
CA ARG A 36 -10.34 -7.29 5.44
C ARG A 36 -9.66 -6.47 6.54
N ILE A 37 -10.41 -6.18 7.60
CA ILE A 37 -9.93 -5.37 8.74
C ILE A 37 -8.66 -5.99 9.34
N ASP A 38 -8.66 -7.30 9.62
CA ASP A 38 -7.50 -8.00 10.20
C ASP A 38 -6.24 -7.91 9.31
N ASP A 39 -6.42 -7.90 7.98
CA ASP A 39 -5.31 -7.73 7.04
C ASP A 39 -4.79 -6.28 7.05
N LEU A 40 -5.68 -5.29 7.17
CA LEU A 40 -5.32 -3.87 7.27
C LEU A 40 -4.56 -3.57 8.57
N GLU A 41 -4.98 -4.11 9.70
CA GLU A 41 -4.27 -3.99 10.98
C GLU A 41 -2.86 -4.60 10.88
N SER A 42 -2.75 -5.77 10.24
CA SER A 42 -1.46 -6.42 10.00
C SER A 42 -0.55 -5.58 9.08
N ALA A 43 -1.12 -4.91 8.08
CA ALA A 43 -0.37 -4.02 7.20
C ALA A 43 0.13 -2.78 7.94
N GLN A 44 -0.68 -2.17 8.80
CA GLN A 44 -0.26 -1.04 9.61
C GLN A 44 0.97 -1.39 10.46
N GLN A 45 0.93 -2.53 11.16
CA GLN A 45 2.07 -3.01 11.95
C GLN A 45 3.31 -3.32 11.11
N PHE A 46 3.12 -3.77 9.87
CA PHE A 46 4.22 -4.02 8.94
C PHE A 46 4.93 -2.72 8.54
N PHE A 47 4.18 -1.66 8.27
CA PHE A 47 4.75 -0.36 7.88
C PHE A 47 5.33 0.44 9.04
N GLU A 48 4.79 0.31 10.26
CA GLU A 48 5.34 0.98 11.45
C GLU A 48 6.70 0.42 11.92
N ARG A 49 7.08 -0.77 11.44
CA ARG A 49 8.34 -1.44 11.79
C ARG A 49 9.44 -1.29 10.73
N GLY A 50 9.12 -0.69 9.59
CA GLY A 50 10.00 -0.49 8.44
C GLY A 50 10.74 0.83 8.47
#